data_AF-A0A377A557-F1
#
_entry.id   AF-A0A377A557-F1
#
_cell.length_a   1.000
_cell.length_b   1.000
_cell.length_c   1.000
_cell.angle_alpha   90.00
_cell.angle_beta   90.00
_cell.angle_gamma   90.00
#
_symmetry.space_group_name_H-M   'P 1'
#
loop_
_entity.id
_entity.type
_entity.pdbx_description
1 polymer ?
#
loop_
_entity_poly.entity_id
_entity_poly.type
_entity_poly.pdbx_seq_one_letter_code
_entity_poly.pdbx_strand_id
1 'polypeptide(L)'
;MGLRHITLPESLYGENIVLANCVADDPALPSYIPDDYTAQYESTQHLLAAGYRQPYASGYRKVRWQQGIVGRDLSRPGVMLDEIWLR
;
A
#
# COMPACT_ATOMS: atom_id res chain seq x y z
N MET A 1 -0.45 -5.99 7.49
CA MET A 1 -1.86 -6.41 7.30
C MET A 1 -2.37 -5.79 6.00
N GLY A 2 -3.11 -6.54 5.17
CA GLY A 2 -3.63 -6.00 3.90
C GLY A 2 -4.97 -5.27 4.08
N LEU A 3 -5.38 -4.48 3.07
CA LEU A 3 -6.71 -3.89 3.02
C LEU A 3 -7.77 -5.00 3.18
N ARG A 4 -8.71 -4.80 4.10
CA ARG A 4 -9.75 -5.78 4.43
C ARG A 4 -11.04 -5.45 3.69
N HIS A 5 -11.60 -6.44 3.01
CA HIS A 5 -12.97 -6.40 2.51
C HIS A 5 -13.91 -6.91 3.58
N ILE A 6 -15.00 -6.20 3.84
CA ILE A 6 -16.02 -6.60 4.80
C ILE A 6 -17.40 -6.55 4.15
N THR A 7 -18.32 -7.33 4.70
CA THR A 7 -19.75 -7.17 4.50
C THR A 7 -20.30 -6.42 5.71
N LEU A 8 -21.10 -5.38 5.49
CA LEU A 8 -21.72 -4.66 6.59
C LEU A 8 -22.80 -5.54 7.25
N PRO A 9 -22.78 -5.74 8.58
CA PRO A 9 -23.85 -6.42 9.28
C PRO A 9 -25.20 -5.70 9.10
N GLU A 10 -26.28 -6.47 8.94
CA GLU A 10 -27.60 -5.87 8.64
C GLU A 10 -28.09 -4.92 9.73
N SER A 11 -27.71 -5.19 10.99
CA SER A 11 -28.07 -4.35 12.14
C SER A 11 -27.47 -2.94 12.10
N LEU A 12 -26.57 -2.65 11.15
CA LEU A 12 -25.93 -1.34 10.98
C LEU A 12 -26.44 -0.60 9.73
N TYR A 13 -27.37 -1.17 8.96
CA TYR A 13 -27.97 -0.47 7.83
C TYR A 13 -28.82 0.71 8.30
N GLY A 14 -28.65 1.86 7.65
CA GLY A 14 -29.36 3.11 7.99
C GLY A 14 -28.68 3.94 9.08
N GLU A 15 -27.64 3.41 9.73
CA GLU A 15 -26.84 4.15 10.70
C GLU A 15 -25.80 5.04 10.03
N ASN A 16 -25.42 6.13 10.71
CA ASN A 16 -24.37 7.03 10.23
C ASN A 16 -22.97 6.48 10.58
N ILE A 17 -22.44 5.63 9.69
CA ILE A 17 -21.19 4.91 9.90
C ILE A 17 -20.13 5.28 8.85
N VAL A 18 -18.87 5.07 9.21
CA VAL A 18 -17.71 5.17 8.34
C VAL A 18 -16.81 3.96 8.53
N LEU A 19 -16.25 3.43 7.45
CA LEU A 19 -15.32 2.31 7.50
C LEU A 19 -13.91 2.82 7.82
N ALA A 20 -13.23 2.17 8.75
CA ALA A 20 -11.86 2.50 9.15
C ALA A 20 -10.92 1.34 8.83
N ASN A 21 -9.96 1.57 7.93
CA ASN A 21 -8.98 0.57 7.49
C ASN A 21 -9.63 -0.74 6.99
N CYS A 22 -10.74 -0.57 6.28
CA CYS A 22 -11.45 -1.60 5.53
C CYS A 22 -12.29 -0.92 4.43
N VAL A 23 -12.78 -1.74 3.51
CA VAL A 23 -13.69 -1.37 2.43
C VAL A 23 -14.83 -2.39 2.36
N ALA A 24 -15.94 -1.98 1.74
CA ALA A 24 -17.05 -2.85 1.38
C ALA A 24 -17.38 -2.62 -0.11
N ASP A 25 -18.15 -3.53 -0.71
CA ASP A 25 -18.57 -3.40 -2.11
C ASP A 25 -19.61 -2.27 -2.31
N ASP A 26 -20.27 -1.82 -1.24
CA ASP A 26 -21.24 -0.73 -1.29
C ASP A 26 -20.53 0.63 -1.46
N PRO A 27 -20.67 1.30 -2.62
CA PRO A 27 -20.02 2.58 -2.88
C PRO A 27 -20.59 3.74 -2.05
N ALA A 28 -21.76 3.57 -1.42
CA ALA A 28 -22.34 4.59 -0.55
C ALA A 28 -21.68 4.62 0.84
N LEU A 29 -20.91 3.60 1.22
CA LEU A 29 -20.23 3.54 2.51
C LEU A 29 -18.88 4.27 2.46
N PRO A 30 -18.74 5.44 3.13
CA PRO A 30 -17.48 6.15 3.16
C PRO A 30 -16.42 5.33 3.90
N SER A 31 -15.19 5.34 3.38
CA SER A 31 -14.07 4.59 3.93
C SER A 31 -12.85 5.48 4.11
N TYR A 32 -12.27 5.46 5.30
CA TYR A 32 -10.97 6.05 5.58
C TYR A 32 -9.92 4.94 5.60
N ILE A 33 -9.04 4.92 4.60
CA ILE A 33 -7.95 3.94 4.47
C ILE A 33 -6.60 4.64 4.49
N PRO A 34 -5.55 4.01 5.05
CA PRO A 34 -4.20 4.56 4.97
C PRO A 34 -3.69 4.56 3.53
N ASP A 35 -2.94 5.60 3.17
CA ASP A 35 -2.15 5.63 1.94
C ASP A 35 -0.86 4.81 2.12
N ASP A 36 -1.03 3.49 2.12
CA ASP A 36 0.07 2.54 2.24
C ASP A 36 1.10 2.68 1.12
N TYR A 37 0.70 3.21 -0.04
CA TYR A 37 1.58 3.42 -1.18
C TYR A 37 2.61 4.50 -0.86
N THR A 38 2.12 5.70 -0.53
CA THR A 38 2.99 6.86 -0.31
C THR A 38 3.91 6.60 0.87
N ALA A 39 3.37 6.02 1.95
CA ALA A 39 4.15 5.65 3.11
C ALA A 39 5.30 4.68 2.77
N GLN A 40 5.04 3.63 1.96
CA GLN A 40 6.08 2.68 1.55
C GLN A 40 7.12 3.32 0.62
N TYR A 41 6.67 4.16 -0.32
CA TYR A 41 7.56 4.87 -1.24
C TYR A 41 8.52 5.79 -0.47
N GLU A 42 7.98 6.68 0.36
CA GLU A 42 8.78 7.64 1.14
C GLU A 42 9.75 6.95 2.10
N SER A 43 9.29 5.88 2.77
CA SER A 43 10.16 5.08 3.64
C SER A 43 11.32 4.44 2.86
N THR A 44 11.05 3.95 1.65
CA THR A 44 12.08 3.37 0.78
C THR A 44 13.06 4.42 0.31
N GLN A 45 12.57 5.58 -0.14
CA GLN A 45 13.43 6.70 -0.54
C GLN A 45 14.35 7.14 0.61
N HIS A 46 13.83 7.19 1.84
CA HIS A 46 14.62 7.53 3.02
C HIS A 46 15.76 6.53 3.26
N LEU A 47 15.49 5.22 3.13
CA LEU A 47 16.52 4.18 3.28
C LEU A 47 17.58 4.27 2.18
N LEU A 48 17.17 4.49 0.93
CA LEU A 48 18.11 4.65 -0.20
C LEU A 48 18.99 5.88 0.00
N ALA A 49 18.42 7.00 0.45
CA ALA A 49 19.15 8.24 0.73
C ALA A 49 20.17 8.07 1.87
N ALA A 50 19.88 7.21 2.85
CA ALA A 50 20.81 6.84 3.92
C ALA A 50 21.91 5.84 3.48
N GLY A 51 21.93 5.42 2.21
CA GLY A 51 22.95 4.54 1.64
C GLY A 51 22.65 3.04 1.75
N TYR A 52 21.47 2.65 2.25
CA TYR A 52 21.06 1.24 2.25
C TYR A 52 20.75 0.78 0.83
N ARG A 53 21.37 -0.32 0.39
CA ARG A 53 21.24 -0.84 -0.99
C ARG A 53 20.36 -2.08 -1.10
N GLN A 54 20.13 -2.78 0.01
CA GLN A 54 19.31 -4.00 0.11
C GLN A 54 18.46 -3.96 1.39
N PRO A 55 17.50 -3.02 1.48
CA PRO A 55 16.63 -2.94 2.66
C PRO A 55 15.76 -4.19 2.74
N TYR A 56 15.76 -4.92 3.87
CA TYR A 56 14.92 -6.10 4.05
C TYR A 56 13.48 -5.69 4.45
N ALA A 57 12.47 -6.30 3.82
CA ALA A 57 11.05 -6.07 4.08
C ALA A 57 10.37 -7.40 4.39
N SER A 58 9.78 -7.51 5.58
CA SER A 58 9.08 -8.71 6.06
C SER A 58 7.59 -8.44 6.29
N GLY A 59 6.74 -9.44 6.03
CA GLY A 59 5.30 -9.39 6.39
C GLY A 59 4.39 -8.58 5.44
N TYR A 60 4.90 -8.06 4.33
CA TYR A 60 4.10 -7.38 3.31
C TYR A 60 3.88 -8.29 2.09
N ARG A 61 2.64 -8.33 1.56
CA ARG A 61 2.38 -9.03 0.28
C ARG A 61 3.09 -8.29 -0.85
N LYS A 62 3.87 -9.04 -1.65
CA LYS A 62 4.66 -8.61 -2.82
C LYS A 62 3.90 -7.68 -3.80
N VAL A 63 2.57 -7.81 -3.84
CA VAL A 63 1.65 -7.12 -4.77
C VAL A 63 1.58 -5.59 -4.56
N ARG A 64 1.81 -5.06 -3.36
CA ARG A 64 1.70 -3.59 -3.10
C ARG A 64 3.02 -2.83 -3.26
N TRP A 65 4.16 -3.52 -3.16
CA TRP A 65 5.49 -2.94 -3.34
C TRP A 65 5.79 -2.56 -4.80
N GLN A 66 5.27 -3.32 -5.77
CA GLN A 66 5.36 -2.95 -7.19
C GLN A 66 4.60 -1.65 -7.49
N GLN A 67 3.48 -1.44 -6.80
CA GLN A 67 2.72 -0.19 -6.73
C GLN A 67 3.64 1.03 -6.58
N GLY A 68 4.22 1.09 -5.37
CA GLY A 68 4.97 2.21 -4.81
C GLY A 68 6.10 2.73 -5.67
N ILE A 69 6.74 1.87 -6.46
CA ILE A 69 7.95 2.25 -7.20
C ILE A 69 7.78 2.25 -8.72
N VAL A 70 6.78 1.56 -9.26
CA VAL A 70 6.56 1.49 -10.72
C VAL A 70 5.80 2.70 -11.28
N GLY A 71 5.12 3.49 -10.43
CA GLY A 71 4.15 4.49 -10.88
C GLY A 71 4.65 5.89 -11.27
N ARG A 72 5.76 6.38 -10.71
CA ARG A 72 6.24 7.77 -10.97
C ARG A 72 7.62 7.89 -11.63
N ASP A 73 8.42 6.83 -11.66
CA ASP A 73 9.86 6.94 -11.97
C ASP A 73 10.31 6.14 -13.21
N LEU A 74 9.41 5.86 -14.15
CA LEU A 74 9.79 5.29 -15.45
C LEU A 74 10.44 6.29 -16.42
N SER A 75 10.70 7.54 -15.98
CA SER A 75 11.40 8.56 -16.77
C SER A 75 12.85 8.80 -16.33
N ARG A 76 13.33 8.15 -15.25
CA ARG A 76 14.73 8.24 -14.82
C ARG A 76 15.49 6.94 -15.10
N PRO A 77 16.60 6.99 -15.86
CA PRO A 77 17.42 5.81 -16.08
C PRO A 77 18.19 5.45 -14.81
N GLY A 78 18.03 4.22 -14.35
CA GLY A 78 18.99 3.57 -13.46
C GLY A 78 18.47 3.22 -12.06
N VAL A 79 17.55 2.25 -11.97
CA VAL A 79 17.67 1.00 -11.20
C VAL A 79 16.36 0.22 -11.41
N MET A 80 16.40 -0.87 -12.19
CA MET A 80 15.31 -1.85 -12.24
C MET A 80 15.29 -2.62 -10.91
N LEU A 81 14.22 -2.46 -10.13
CA LEU A 81 14.06 -3.13 -8.83
C LEU A 81 13.87 -4.64 -8.92
N ASP A 82 13.61 -5.16 -10.11
CA ASP A 82 13.51 -6.60 -10.35
C ASP A 82 14.84 -7.32 -10.04
N GLU A 83 15.99 -6.63 -10.12
CA GLU A 83 17.30 -7.22 -9.84
C GLU A 83 17.69 -7.24 -8.34
N ILE A 84 17.05 -6.42 -7.50
CA ILE A 84 17.47 -6.25 -6.08
C ILE A 84 16.91 -7.36 -5.17
N TRP A 85 15.89 -8.09 -5.61
CA TRP A 85 15.10 -8.98 -4.74
C TRP A 85 15.04 -10.45 -5.18
N LEU A 86 15.80 -10.86 -6.21
CA LEU A 86 15.78 -12.23 -6.74
C LEU A 86 17.06 -13.04 -6.47
N ARG A 87 17.82 -12.73 -5.42
CA ARG A 87 18.90 -13.59 -4.92
C ARG A 87 18.76 -13.88 -3.45
#